data_AF-A0A4C2EP53-F1
#
_entry.id   AF-A0A4C2EP53-F1
#
_cell.length_a   1.000
_cell.length_b   1.000
_cell.length_c   1.000
_cell.angle_alpha   90.00
_cell.angle_beta   90.00
_cell.angle_gamma   90.00
#
_symmetry.space_group_name_H-M   'P 1'
#
loop_
_entity.id
_entity.type
_entity.pdbx_description
1 polymer ?
#
loop_
_entity_poly.entity_id
_entity_poly.type
_entity_poly.pdbx_seq_one_letter_code
_entity_poly.pdbx_strand_id
1 'polypeptide(L)' 'MARADTTVATERDTAPAQPDEWRLRYMVGDLTHYTEWTTDFPTVENYYEQYRRGDYAHDVVIERRAVIEG' A
#
# COMPACT_ATOMS: atom_id res chain seq x y z
N MET A 1 -21.42 33.79 -28.99
CA MET A 1 -22.15 33.86 -27.71
C MET A 1 -22.32 32.41 -27.22
N ALA A 2 -21.27 31.79 -26.66
CA ALA A 2 -20.90 31.81 -25.25
C ALA A 2 -22.00 31.28 -24.31
N ARG A 3 -21.90 30.01 -23.92
CA ARG A 3 -22.04 29.59 -22.51
C ARG A 3 -21.00 28.51 -22.22
N ALA A 4 -20.08 28.87 -21.34
CA ALA A 4 -19.15 27.96 -20.72
C ALA A 4 -19.92 27.27 -19.59
N ASP A 5 -20.12 25.96 -19.70
CA ASP A 5 -20.45 25.16 -18.54
C ASP A 5 -19.13 24.85 -17.85
N THR A 6 -18.75 25.75 -16.95
CA THR A 6 -17.64 25.55 -16.02
C THR A 6 -18.04 24.41 -15.09
N THR A 7 -17.59 23.20 -15.41
CA THR A 7 -17.52 22.11 -14.44
C THR A 7 -16.59 22.60 -13.34
N VAL A 8 -17.19 22.99 -12.21
CA VAL A 8 -16.49 23.27 -10.97
C VAL A 8 -15.70 22.01 -10.63
N ALA A 9 -14.40 22.05 -10.92
CA ALA A 9 -13.47 21.13 -10.30
C ALA A 9 -13.58 21.41 -8.81
N THR A 10 -14.19 20.48 -8.06
CA THR A 10 -13.97 20.40 -6.63
C THR A 10 -12.50 20.04 -6.46
N GLU A 11 -11.66 21.07 -6.45
CA GLU A 11 -10.33 21.01 -5.87
C GLU A 11 -10.57 20.67 -4.41
N ARG A 12 -10.61 19.36 -4.13
CA ARG A 12 -10.38 18.86 -2.78
C ARG A 12 -8.99 19.39 -2.46
N ASP A 13 -8.93 20.39 -1.59
CA ASP A 13 -7.74 20.79 -0.88
C ASP A 13 -7.26 19.57 -0.10
N THR A 14 -6.57 18.70 -0.83
CA THR A 14 -6.04 17.45 -0.35
C THR A 14 -4.66 17.87 0.07
N ALA A 15 -4.49 18.08 1.39
CA ALA A 15 -3.17 18.06 1.99
C ALA A 15 -2.36 16.94 1.32
N PRO A 16 -1.08 17.16 0.96
CA PRO A 16 -0.31 16.20 0.19
C PRO A 16 -0.53 14.82 0.80
N ALA A 17 -1.10 13.91 0.00
CA ALA A 17 -1.42 12.58 0.48
C ALA A 17 -0.10 11.97 0.90
N GLN A 18 0.08 11.84 2.22
CA GLN A 18 1.32 11.35 2.77
C GLN A 18 1.54 9.95 2.23
N PRO A 19 2.78 9.61 1.83
CA PRO A 19 3.01 8.34 1.16
C PRO A 19 2.62 7.21 2.11
N ASP A 20 1.72 6.35 1.65
CA ASP A 20 1.45 5.10 2.33
C ASP A 20 2.69 4.21 2.24
N GLU A 21 3.07 3.63 3.37
CA GLU A 21 4.07 2.58 3.40
C GLU A 21 3.40 1.22 3.57
N TRP A 22 4.01 0.23 2.94
CA TRP A 22 3.50 -1.13 2.85
C TRP A 22 4.57 -2.11 3.26
N ARG A 23 4.17 -3.25 3.82
CA ARG A 23 5.06 -4.40 4.05
C ARG A 23 4.30 -5.70 3.94
N LEU A 24 5.01 -6.80 3.78
CA LEU A 24 4.46 -8.14 3.89
C LEU A 24 4.68 -8.70 5.29
N ARG A 25 3.63 -9.24 5.90
CA ARG A 25 3.69 -10.13 7.08
C ARG A 25 3.44 -11.55 6.61
N TYR A 26 4.23 -12.50 7.08
CA TYR A 26 4.02 -13.92 6.82
C TYR A 26 4.58 -14.77 7.96
N MET A 27 4.15 -16.02 8.06
CA MET A 27 4.66 -16.98 9.04
C MET A 27 5.46 -18.09 8.36
N VAL A 28 6.57 -18.50 8.99
CA VAL A 28 7.35 -19.69 8.63
C VAL A 28 7.51 -20.53 9.89
N GLY A 29 6.90 -21.71 9.90
CA GLY A 29 6.67 -22.45 11.15
C GLY A 29 5.89 -21.59 12.14
N ASP A 30 6.43 -21.40 13.35
CA ASP A 30 5.82 -20.57 14.40
C ASP A 30 6.37 -19.13 14.46
N LEU A 31 7.24 -18.75 13.51
CA LEU A 31 7.86 -17.43 13.49
C LEU A 31 7.13 -16.49 12.54
N THR A 32 6.79 -15.30 13.04
CA THR A 32 6.26 -14.21 12.19
C THR A 32 7.40 -13.36 11.64
N HIS A 33 7.42 -13.22 10.33
CA HIS A 33 8.38 -12.42 9.57
C HIS A 33 7.71 -11.21 8.95
N TYR A 34 8.52 -10.17 8.77
CA TYR A 34 8.11 -8.90 8.15
C TYR A 34 9.15 -8.48 7.13
N THR A 35 8.71 -7.99 5.98
CA THR A 35 9.60 -7.20 5.12
C THR A 35 9.77 -5.80 5.71
N GLU A 36 10.77 -5.08 5.23
CA GLU A 36 10.87 -3.66 5.51
C GLU A 36 9.65 -2.92 4.96
N TRP A 37 9.32 -1.79 5.61
CA TRP A 37 8.32 -0.86 5.11
C TRP A 37 8.87 -0.17 3.86
N THR A 38 8.04 -0.06 2.83
CA THR A 38 8.38 0.60 1.58
C THR A 38 7.18 1.36 1.02
N THR A 39 7.43 2.46 0.32
CA THR A 39 6.40 3.20 -0.42
C THR A 39 6.06 2.55 -1.76
N ASP A 40 6.86 1.57 -2.21
CA ASP A 40 6.64 0.85 -3.46
C ASP A 40 5.69 -0.35 -3.27
N PHE A 41 4.39 -0.07 -3.37
CA PHE A 41 3.36 -1.11 -3.30
C PHE A 41 3.54 -2.25 -4.34
N PRO A 42 3.92 -2.00 -5.61
CA PRO A 42 4.12 -3.06 -6.59
C PRO A 42 5.12 -4.13 -6.15
N THR A 43 6.22 -3.75 -5.48
CA THR A 43 7.17 -4.70 -4.90
C THR A 43 6.52 -5.58 -3.85
N VAL A 44 5.72 -5.02 -2.94
CA VAL A 44 5.03 -5.76 -1.88
C VAL A 44 3.96 -6.69 -2.45
N GLU A 45 3.19 -6.24 -3.45
CA GLU A 45 2.19 -7.06 -4.15
C GLU A 45 2.85 -8.24 -4.87
N ASN A 46 3.98 -8.01 -5.52
CA ASN A 46 4.75 -9.07 -6.18
C ASN A 46 5.27 -10.10 -5.17
N TYR A 47 5.74 -9.69 -3.98
CA TYR A 47 6.12 -10.63 -2.93
C TYR A 47 4.91 -11.39 -2.37
N TYR A 48 3.78 -10.73 -2.18
CA TYR A 48 2.55 -11.39 -1.75
C TYR A 48 2.15 -12.53 -2.71
N GLU A 49 2.16 -12.27 -4.02
CA GLU A 49 1.84 -13.30 -5.03
C GLU A 49 2.82 -14.46 -5.05
N GLN A 50 4.10 -14.21 -4.79
CA GLN A 50 5.11 -15.27 -4.71
C GLN A 50 4.94 -16.12 -3.44
N TYR A 51 4.79 -15.47 -2.28
CA TYR A 51 4.76 -16.16 -0.99
C TYR A 51 3.43 -16.91 -0.78
N ARG A 52 2.30 -16.37 -1.25
CA ARG A 52 1.01 -17.08 -1.15
C ARG A 52 0.95 -18.36 -1.98
N ARG A 53 1.82 -18.49 -2.99
CA ARG A 53 1.92 -19.67 -3.88
C ARG A 53 2.99 -20.66 -3.41
N GLY A 54 3.84 -20.27 -2.45
CA GLY A 54 4.88 -21.14 -1.92
C GLY A 54 4.37 -22.03 -0.79
N ASP A 55 5.00 -23.17 -0.59
CA ASP A 55 4.59 -24.15 0.42
C ASP A 55 5.07 -23.82 1.84
N TYR A 56 6.04 -22.91 2.00
CA TYR A 56 6.72 -22.66 3.28
C TYR A 56 6.18 -21.47 4.07
N ALA A 57 5.57 -20.50 3.37
CA ALA A 57 5.04 -19.30 3.99
C ALA A 57 3.53 -19.41 4.13
N HIS A 58 3.03 -19.13 5.32
CA HIS A 58 1.59 -19.17 5.62
C HIS A 58 1.15 -17.84 6.22
N ASP A 59 -0.18 -17.62 6.25
CA ASP A 59 -0.76 -16.37 6.76
C ASP A 59 -0.10 -15.11 6.18
N VAL A 60 0.08 -15.13 4.85
CA VAL A 60 0.70 -14.04 4.10
C VAL A 60 -0.30 -12.90 3.98
N VAL A 61 0.06 -11.71 4.48
CA VAL A 61 -0.80 -10.52 4.56
C VAL A 61 0.00 -9.27 4.17
N ILE A 62 -0.62 -8.38 3.40
CA ILE A 62 -0.08 -7.04 3.15
C ILE A 62 -0.57 -6.09 4.24
N GLU A 63 0.35 -5.41 4.90
CA GLU A 63 0.06 -4.36 5.87
C GLU A 63 0.30 -2.99 5.24
N ARG A 64 -0.49 -2.00 5.68
CA ARG A 64 -0.40 -0.59 5.28
C ARG A 64 -0.25 0.28 6.52
N ARG A 65 0.61 1.28 6.47
CA ARG A 65 0.61 2.40 7.42
C ARG A 65 0.61 3.73 6.69
N ALA A 66 -0.12 4.70 7.24
CA ALA A 66 0.01 6.08 6.82
C ALA A 66 1.22 6.69 7.53
N VAL A 67 2.16 7.27 6.79
CA VAL A 67 3.19 8.12 7.37
C VAL A 67 2.53 9.44 7.72
N ILE A 68 2.73 9.93 8.94
CA ILE A 68 2.29 11.27 9.36
C ILE A 68 3.56 12.08 9.68
N GLU A 69 4.00 12.94 8.76
CA GLU A 69 5.03 13.96 9.01
C GLU A 69 4.44 15.00 9.98
N GLY A 70 5.07 15.11 11.15
CA GLY A 70 4.68 16.04 12.22
C GLY A 70 5.42 17.37 12.17
#